data_AF-A0A7D7ZTW8-F1
#
_entry.id   AF-A0A7D7ZTW8-F1
#
_cell.length_a   1.000
_cell.length_b   1.000
_cell.length_c   1.000
_cell.angle_alpha   90.00
_cell.angle_beta   90.00
_cell.angle_gamma   90.00
#
_symmetry.space_group_name_H-M   'P 1'
#
loop_
_entity.id
_entity.type
_entity.pdbx_description
1 polymer ?
#
loop_
_entity_poly.entity_id
_entity_poly.type
_entity_poly.pdbx_seq_one_letter_code
_entity_poly.pdbx_strand_id
1 'polypeptide(L)'
;MPAPRALLDIHTRSIPSKKCNYRTTLKSGTLLHGSQLPYHSLVFWNDLLTSTKKSFSALEVQRQLGDAYYEPIWYMLHKIRHAMGKRDDNYRLSDQVELDEGFFEIVPNKEDRERIAVELAENDGKYKRGKGSQKQAAD
;
A
#
# COMPACT_ATOMS: atom_id res chain seq x y z
N MET A 1 -19.25 -35.90 2.91
CA MET A 1 -17.93 -36.58 2.85
C MET A 1 -16.85 -35.51 2.91
N PRO A 2 -16.03 -35.44 3.98
CA PRO A 2 -15.00 -34.40 4.11
C PRO A 2 -13.72 -34.83 3.37
N ALA A 3 -13.15 -33.92 2.58
CA ALA A 3 -11.91 -34.10 1.83
C ALA A 3 -10.68 -34.28 2.76
N PRO A 4 -9.65 -35.03 2.34
CA PRO A 4 -8.50 -35.35 3.18
C PRO A 4 -7.61 -34.12 3.42
N ARG A 5 -7.33 -33.86 4.70
CA ARG A 5 -6.47 -32.78 5.24
C ARG A 5 -4.99 -32.80 4.80
N ALA A 6 -4.59 -33.70 3.90
CA ALA A 6 -3.18 -33.97 3.56
C ALA A 6 -2.58 -33.03 2.50
N LEU A 7 -3.35 -32.10 1.92
CA LEU A 7 -2.86 -31.17 0.88
C LEU A 7 -2.37 -29.81 1.43
N LEU A 8 -2.42 -29.59 2.76
CA LEU A 8 -2.04 -28.30 3.38
C LEU A 8 -0.58 -28.22 3.87
N ASP A 9 0.19 -29.31 3.83
CA ASP A 9 1.52 -29.36 4.47
C ASP A 9 2.66 -28.75 3.63
N ILE A 10 2.42 -28.37 2.38
CA ILE A 10 3.44 -27.76 1.51
C ILE A 10 3.71 -26.28 1.88
N HIS A 11 2.86 -25.67 2.70
CA HIS A 11 2.93 -24.23 3.02
C HIS A 11 3.55 -23.88 4.38
N THR A 12 3.93 -24.85 5.19
CA THR A 12 4.47 -24.63 6.54
C THR A 12 5.75 -25.43 6.78
N ARG A 13 6.81 -25.14 6.00
CA ARG A 13 8.17 -25.61 6.37
C ARG A 13 8.51 -25.06 7.77
N SER A 14 8.51 -25.95 8.76
CA SER A 14 8.94 -25.65 10.12
C SER A 14 10.43 -25.95 10.25
N ILE A 15 11.18 -24.97 10.77
CA ILE A 15 12.62 -25.08 10.97
C ILE A 15 12.84 -25.42 12.44
N PRO A 16 13.43 -26.58 12.76
CA PRO A 16 13.85 -26.89 14.12
C PRO A 16 15.06 -26.02 14.48
N SER A 17 15.01 -25.35 15.63
CA SER A 17 16.18 -24.68 16.18
C SER A 17 17.24 -25.74 16.55
N LYS A 18 18.51 -25.49 16.21
CA LYS A 18 19.61 -26.40 16.57
C LYS A 18 19.95 -26.38 18.06
N LYS A 19 19.47 -25.36 18.80
CA LYS A 19 19.77 -25.14 20.23
C LYS A 19 18.62 -25.52 21.15
N CYS A 20 17.38 -25.45 20.67
CA CYS A 20 16.21 -25.89 21.40
C CYS A 20 15.29 -26.61 20.43
N ASN A 21 14.66 -27.72 20.83
CA ASN A 21 13.74 -28.49 19.98
C ASN A 21 12.43 -27.74 19.64
N TYR A 22 12.46 -26.40 19.63
CA TYR A 22 11.38 -25.54 19.22
C TYR A 22 11.27 -25.53 17.70
N ARG A 23 10.08 -25.82 17.19
CA ARG A 23 9.73 -25.72 15.76
C ARG A 23 9.04 -24.39 15.51
N THR A 24 9.64 -23.56 14.66
CA THR A 24 9.03 -22.32 14.19
C THR A 24 8.77 -22.40 12.68
N THR A 25 7.69 -21.80 12.20
CA THR A 25 7.46 -21.67 10.76
C THR A 25 8.22 -20.46 10.20
N LEU A 26 8.59 -20.49 8.91
CA LEU A 26 9.18 -19.32 8.21
C LEU A 26 8.28 -18.07 8.23
N LYS A 27 6.97 -18.23 8.45
CA LYS A 27 6.02 -17.11 8.55
C LYS A 27 5.88 -16.58 9.98
N SER A 28 6.55 -17.20 10.96
CA SER A 28 6.43 -16.80 12.36
C SER A 28 7.08 -15.45 12.59
N GLY A 29 6.31 -14.50 13.13
CA GLY A 29 6.77 -13.12 13.35
C GLY A 29 6.84 -12.25 12.09
N THR A 30 6.41 -12.74 10.92
CA THR A 30 6.31 -11.92 9.71
C THR A 30 4.88 -11.46 9.44
N LEU A 31 4.69 -10.58 8.45
CA LEU A 31 3.35 -10.14 8.01
C LEU A 31 2.45 -11.30 7.55
N LEU A 32 3.03 -12.43 7.14
CA LEU A 32 2.31 -13.65 6.77
C LEU A 32 1.96 -14.55 7.96
N HIS A 33 2.19 -14.14 9.22
CA HIS A 33 1.86 -15.00 10.35
C HIS A 33 0.37 -15.41 10.33
N GLY A 34 0.11 -16.71 10.40
CA GLY A 34 -1.24 -17.28 10.33
C GLY A 34 -1.88 -17.32 8.93
N SER A 35 -1.19 -16.89 7.87
CA SER A 35 -1.75 -16.94 6.52
C SER A 35 -1.53 -18.29 5.83
N GLN A 36 -2.50 -18.68 5.01
CA GLN A 36 -2.40 -19.89 4.18
C GLN A 36 -1.62 -19.64 2.88
N LEU A 37 -1.14 -18.42 2.64
CA LEU A 37 -0.45 -18.08 1.39
C LEU A 37 0.98 -18.64 1.36
N PRO A 38 1.51 -19.00 0.18
CA PRO A 38 2.89 -19.42 0.05
C PRO A 38 3.87 -18.33 0.51
N TYR A 39 5.00 -18.72 1.10
CA TYR A 39 6.04 -17.77 1.51
C TYR A 39 6.70 -17.06 0.33
N HIS A 40 6.85 -17.74 -0.81
CA HIS A 40 7.48 -17.16 -2.01
C HIS A 40 6.69 -15.95 -2.53
N SER A 41 5.36 -16.00 -2.48
CA SER A 41 4.48 -14.92 -2.92
C SER A 41 4.74 -13.64 -2.13
N LEU A 42 4.94 -13.75 -0.80
CA LEU A 42 5.30 -12.59 0.02
C LEU A 42 6.66 -12.00 -0.36
N VAL A 43 7.68 -12.84 -0.56
CA VAL A 43 9.02 -12.34 -0.92
C VAL A 43 8.94 -11.57 -2.24
N PHE A 44 8.23 -12.12 -3.22
CA PHE A 44 7.99 -11.46 -4.50
C PHE A 44 7.24 -10.13 -4.34
N TRP A 45 6.15 -10.09 -3.57
CA TRP A 45 5.41 -8.84 -3.34
C TRP A 45 6.23 -7.78 -2.63
N ASN A 46 7.05 -8.17 -1.65
CA ASN A 46 7.93 -7.23 -0.95
C ASN A 46 8.98 -6.67 -1.91
N ASP A 47 9.65 -7.54 -2.68
CA ASP A 47 10.66 -7.12 -3.66
C ASP A 47 10.06 -6.11 -4.65
N LEU A 48 8.90 -6.46 -5.22
CA LEU A 48 8.17 -5.60 -6.16
C LEU A 48 7.81 -4.25 -5.53
N LEU A 49 7.29 -4.22 -4.30
CA LEU A 49 6.93 -2.99 -3.61
C LEU A 49 8.13 -2.12 -3.23
N THR A 50 9.30 -2.73 -2.97
CA THR A 50 10.51 -2.00 -2.62
C THR A 50 11.32 -1.53 -3.83
N SER A 51 11.11 -2.15 -5.00
CA SER A 51 11.86 -1.86 -6.23
C SER A 51 11.42 -0.55 -6.90
N THR A 52 10.22 -0.05 -6.61
CA THR A 52 9.66 1.15 -7.25
C THR A 52 9.25 2.22 -6.23
N LYS A 53 9.31 3.48 -6.67
CA LYS A 53 8.71 4.60 -5.91
C LYS A 53 7.18 4.65 -6.04
N LYS A 54 6.60 4.01 -7.06
CA LYS A 54 5.16 4.05 -7.35
C LYS A 54 4.42 2.85 -6.77
N SER A 55 3.28 3.06 -6.16
CA SER A 55 2.47 1.95 -5.65
C SER A 55 1.89 1.08 -6.79
N PHE A 56 2.00 -0.24 -6.68
CA PHE A 56 1.36 -1.17 -7.61
C PHE A 56 -0.12 -1.43 -7.27
N SER A 57 -0.97 -1.58 -8.28
CA SER A 57 -2.35 -2.04 -8.04
C SER A 57 -2.37 -3.53 -7.69
N ALA A 58 -3.34 -3.98 -6.90
CA ALA A 58 -3.47 -5.41 -6.58
C ALA A 58 -3.68 -6.28 -7.84
N LEU A 59 -4.32 -5.71 -8.87
CA LEU A 59 -4.54 -6.40 -10.15
C LEU A 59 -3.24 -6.58 -10.94
N GLU A 60 -2.34 -5.60 -10.88
CA GLU A 60 -1.01 -5.70 -11.51
C GLU A 60 -0.17 -6.77 -10.81
N VAL A 61 -0.20 -6.80 -9.48
CA VAL A 61 0.48 -7.85 -8.70
C VAL A 61 -0.07 -9.23 -9.04
N GLN A 62 -1.40 -9.36 -9.16
CA GLN A 62 -2.05 -10.60 -9.60
C GLN A 62 -1.60 -11.02 -10.99
N ARG A 63 -1.51 -10.08 -11.94
CA ARG A 63 -1.03 -10.34 -13.31
C ARG A 63 0.39 -10.87 -13.33
N GLN A 64 1.27 -10.32 -12.49
CA GLN A 64 2.67 -10.75 -12.43
C GLN A 64 2.86 -12.12 -11.76
N LEU A 65 2.04 -12.45 -10.76
CA LEU A 65 2.11 -13.75 -10.08
C LEU A 65 1.37 -14.88 -10.82
N GLY A 66 0.37 -14.52 -11.64
CA GLY A 66 -0.52 -15.49 -12.27
C GLY A 66 -1.51 -16.16 -11.31
N ASP A 67 -1.77 -15.55 -10.15
CA ASP A 67 -2.67 -16.08 -9.12
C ASP A 67 -4.13 -15.98 -9.54
N ALA A 68 -4.92 -17.03 -9.24
CA ALA A 68 -6.34 -17.09 -9.58
C ALA A 68 -7.22 -16.15 -8.73
N TYR A 69 -6.78 -15.81 -7.52
CA TYR A 69 -7.62 -15.11 -6.53
C TYR A 69 -7.11 -13.70 -6.23
N TYR A 70 -7.95 -12.71 -6.45
CA TYR A 70 -7.65 -11.30 -6.18
C TYR A 70 -7.67 -10.94 -4.68
N GLU A 71 -8.65 -11.47 -3.94
CA GLU A 71 -8.93 -11.07 -2.55
C GLU A 71 -7.74 -11.29 -1.59
N PRO A 72 -7.04 -12.44 -1.60
CA PRO A 72 -5.88 -12.65 -0.72
C PRO A 72 -4.73 -11.67 -1.03
N ILE A 73 -4.53 -11.36 -2.32
CA ILE A 73 -3.50 -10.43 -2.79
C ILE A 73 -3.82 -9.02 -2.30
N TRP A 74 -5.07 -8.59 -2.49
CA TRP A 74 -5.53 -7.28 -2.05
C TRP A 74 -5.37 -7.09 -0.55
N TYR A 75 -5.78 -8.07 0.25
CA TYR A 75 -5.68 -8.02 1.71
C TYR A 75 -4.23 -7.93 2.17
N MET A 76 -3.36 -8.73 1.55
CA MET A 76 -1.92 -8.73 1.88
C MET A 76 -1.22 -7.45 1.48
N LEU A 77 -1.55 -6.89 0.31
CA LEU A 77 -1.02 -5.63 -0.15
C LEU A 77 -1.37 -4.49 0.83
N HIS A 78 -2.61 -4.46 1.33
CA HIS A 78 -3.03 -3.50 2.36
C HIS A 78 -2.28 -3.71 3.67
N LYS A 79 -2.09 -4.97 4.09
CA LYS A 79 -1.34 -5.30 5.31
C LYS A 79 0.12 -4.84 5.24
N ILE A 80 0.78 -5.02 4.09
CA ILE A 80 2.16 -4.56 3.86
C ILE A 80 2.22 -3.03 3.89
N ARG A 81 1.37 -2.33 3.14
CA ARG A 81 1.34 -0.86 3.12
C ARG A 81 1.08 -0.26 4.49
N HIS A 82 0.15 -0.84 5.24
CA HIS A 82 -0.12 -0.40 6.60
C HIS A 82 1.07 -0.63 7.54
N ALA A 83 1.81 -1.73 7.37
CA ALA A 83 3.04 -1.96 8.12
C ALA A 83 4.16 -0.98 7.73
N MET A 84 4.27 -0.62 6.45
CA MET A 84 5.19 0.43 5.97
C MET A 84 4.82 1.78 6.57
N GLY A 85 3.55 2.18 6.52
CA GLY A 85 3.07 3.43 7.12
C GLY A 85 3.36 3.51 8.62
N LYS A 86 3.05 2.45 9.38
CA LYS A 86 3.39 2.38 10.81
C LYS A 86 4.89 2.49 11.09
N ARG A 87 5.74 2.03 10.15
CA ARG A 87 7.18 2.17 10.28
C ARG A 87 7.60 3.61 10.01
N ASP A 88 7.06 4.21 8.95
CA ASP A 88 7.31 5.58 8.54
C ASP A 88 6.86 6.61 9.58
N ASP A 89 5.75 6.35 10.30
CA ASP A 89 5.27 7.17 11.41
C ASP A 89 6.29 7.33 12.55
N ASN A 90 7.27 6.41 12.65
CA ASN A 90 8.35 6.54 13.64
C ASN A 90 9.45 7.52 13.21
N TYR A 91 9.51 7.88 11.93
CA TYR A 91 10.48 8.83 11.42
C TYR A 91 9.83 10.21 11.33
N ARG A 92 10.45 11.19 12.00
CA ARG A 92 10.03 12.57 11.92
C ARG A 92 10.97 13.31 10.97
N LEU A 93 10.44 13.74 9.83
CA LEU A 93 11.19 14.59 8.90
C LEU A 93 11.51 15.93 9.60
N SER A 94 12.75 16.41 9.46
CA SER A 94 13.24 17.66 10.05
C SER A 94 14.05 18.45 9.02
N ASP A 95 14.32 19.72 9.31
CA ASP A 95 14.99 20.67 8.41
C ASP A 95 14.18 21.02 7.15
N GLN A 96 14.73 20.75 5.96
CA GLN A 96 14.12 21.09 4.69
C GLN A 96 13.52 19.83 4.05
N VAL A 97 12.21 19.85 3.81
CA VAL A 97 11.48 18.77 3.16
C VAL A 97 11.01 19.26 1.80
N GLU A 98 11.52 18.62 0.74
CA GLU A 98 11.08 18.85 -0.62
C GLU A 98 10.07 17.77 -1.03
N LEU A 99 8.96 18.19 -1.65
CA LEU A 99 7.88 17.31 -2.10
C LEU A 99 7.77 17.43 -3.62
N ASP A 100 8.15 16.38 -4.34
CA ASP A 100 8.24 16.37 -5.82
C ASP A 100 6.87 16.04 -6.50
N GLU A 101 6.01 15.27 -5.84
CA GLU A 101 4.74 14.78 -6.41
C GLU A 101 3.51 15.08 -5.51
N GLY A 102 3.40 16.32 -5.01
CA GLY A 102 2.27 16.76 -4.16
C GLY A 102 1.12 17.38 -4.95
N PHE A 103 -0.05 16.72 -4.99
CA PHE A 103 -1.29 17.31 -5.50
C PHE A 103 -2.13 17.84 -4.33
N PHE A 104 -2.24 19.17 -4.23
CA PHE A 104 -3.03 19.82 -3.19
C PHE A 104 -4.29 20.45 -3.79
N GLU A 105 -5.45 20.10 -3.22
CA GLU A 105 -6.69 20.81 -3.50
C GLU A 105 -6.76 22.09 -2.69
N ILE A 106 -7.20 23.18 -3.33
CA ILE A 106 -7.50 24.41 -2.61
C ILE A 106 -8.81 24.21 -1.86
N VAL A 107 -8.74 24.11 -0.54
CA VAL A 107 -9.92 24.21 0.33
C VAL A 107 -10.00 25.65 0.86
N PRO A 108 -10.80 26.52 0.25
CA PRO A 108 -10.89 27.91 0.69
C PRO A 108 -11.52 27.96 2.08
N ASN A 109 -10.85 28.69 2.97
CA ASN A 109 -11.39 29.04 4.27
C ASN A 109 -12.66 29.90 4.07
N LYS A 110 -13.59 29.93 5.04
CA LYS A 110 -14.90 30.59 4.86
C LYS A 110 -14.78 32.06 4.41
N GLU A 111 -13.78 32.77 4.92
CA GLU A 111 -13.52 34.20 4.65
C GLU A 111 -12.95 34.45 3.24
N ASP A 112 -12.28 33.47 2.65
CA ASP A 112 -11.62 33.63 1.34
C ASP A 112 -12.46 33.10 0.18
N ARG A 113 -13.58 32.41 0.46
CA ARG A 113 -14.49 31.88 -0.56
C ARG A 113 -15.02 32.94 -1.50
N GLU A 114 -15.42 34.10 -0.98
CA GLU A 114 -15.99 35.18 -1.79
C GLU A 114 -14.94 35.80 -2.70
N ARG A 115 -13.75 36.10 -2.16
CA ARG A 115 -12.62 36.60 -2.96
C ARG A 115 -12.21 35.62 -4.05
N ILE A 116 -12.14 34.34 -3.72
CA ILE A 116 -11.79 33.27 -4.66
C ILE A 116 -12.87 33.10 -5.74
N ALA A 117 -14.15 33.21 -5.41
CA ALA A 117 -15.24 33.14 -6.39
C ALA A 117 -15.17 34.27 -7.42
N VAL A 118 -14.80 35.48 -7.00
CA VAL A 118 -14.56 36.61 -7.90
C VAL A 118 -13.34 36.34 -8.79
N GLU A 119 -12.21 35.89 -8.22
CA GLU A 119 -11.02 35.55 -9.00
C GLU A 119 -11.28 34.43 -10.04
N LEU A 120 -12.11 33.45 -9.69
CA LEU A 120 -12.51 32.37 -10.60
C LEU A 120 -13.40 32.90 -11.73
N ALA A 121 -14.36 33.76 -11.42
CA ALA A 121 -15.24 34.37 -12.43
C ALA A 121 -14.45 35.21 -13.44
N GLU A 122 -13.40 35.91 -12.99
CA GLU A 122 -12.50 36.69 -13.86
C GLU A 122 -11.53 35.83 -14.68
N ASN A 123 -11.24 34.59 -14.25
CA ASN A 123 -10.28 33.68 -14.90
C ASN A 123 -10.96 32.47 -15.58
N ASP A 124 -12.16 32.65 -16.15
CA ASP A 124 -12.89 31.57 -16.86
C ASP A 124 -13.09 30.30 -16.01
N GLY A 125 -13.35 30.48 -14.71
CA GLY A 125 -13.50 29.38 -13.76
C GLY A 125 -12.20 28.70 -13.36
N LYS A 126 -11.03 29.25 -13.71
CA LYS A 126 -9.70 28.67 -13.43
C LYS A 126 -8.97 29.38 -12.30
N TYR A 127 -8.32 28.62 -11.42
CA TYR A 127 -7.40 29.20 -10.45
C TYR A 127 -6.15 29.72 -11.15
N LYS A 128 -5.57 30.80 -10.60
CA LYS A 128 -4.26 31.31 -11.02
C LYS A 128 -3.19 30.21 -10.91
N ARG A 129 -2.29 30.15 -11.89
CA ARG A 129 -1.18 29.18 -11.93
C ARG A 129 -0.41 29.20 -10.61
N GLY A 130 -0.11 28.02 -10.08
CA GLY A 130 0.65 27.83 -8.84
C GLY A 130 -0.19 27.74 -7.55
N LYS A 131 -1.51 27.93 -7.60
CA LYS A 131 -2.37 27.81 -6.40
C LYS A 131 -2.77 26.37 -6.05
N GLY A 132 -2.40 25.37 -6.84
CA GLY A 132 -2.86 23.99 -6.69
C GLY A 132 -3.94 23.63 -7.72
N SER A 133 -4.42 22.40 -7.66
CA SER A 133 -5.29 21.88 -8.71
C SER A 133 -6.78 22.12 -8.44
N GLN A 134 -7.54 22.27 -9.51
CA GLN A 134 -8.99 22.22 -9.49
C GLN A 134 -9.41 20.77 -9.42
N LYS A 135 -10.40 20.44 -8.58
CA LYS A 135 -11.11 19.17 -8.72
C LYS A 135 -11.56 19.07 -10.18
N GLN A 136 -10.94 18.19 -10.94
CA GLN A 136 -11.49 17.78 -12.22
C GLN A 136 -12.77 17.02 -11.88
N ALA A 137 -13.91 17.65 -12.14
CA ALA A 137 -15.18 16.96 -12.13
C ALA A 137 -15.10 15.81 -13.15
N ALA A 138 -15.61 14.67 -12.74
CA ALA A 138 -15.65 13.44 -13.50
C ALA A 138 -16.32 13.63 -14.87
N ASP A 139 -15.73 13.00 -15.88
CA ASP A 139 -16.41 12.33 -16.98
C ASP A 139 -15.76 10.95 -17.16
#